data_AF-A0A3R9M1X4-F1
#
_entry.id   AF-A0A3R9M1X4-F1
#
_cell.length_a   1.000
_cell.length_b   1.000
_cell.length_c   1.000
_cell.angle_alpha   90.00
_cell.angle_beta   90.00
_cell.angle_gamma   90.00
#
_symmetry.space_group_name_H-M   'P 1'
#
loop_
_entity.id
_entity.type
_entity.pdbx_description
1 polymer ?
#
loop_
_entity_poly.entity_id
_entity_poly.type
_entity_poly.pdbx_seq_one_letter_code
_entity_poly.pdbx_strand_id
1 'polypeptide(L)'
;MGVKYSAQESQELIQAMTNNLQVANEVTDRLSSGCDHLISSLDSGELTGAAYTAGKGLFIEIIIPSIKKLQAAIDDIQLELTSYKHADAQVSGYGDLDLDQLKELKKLREEQLAIVEAQIQVRENWLNQITDLFSLNWGKAFSEKTILYNTKFQIESGIQDLDNKIEKLEFFVSQVSQYFNDSLEVLGLAIKGATQLSKIIVDSDGNYYADGLDMSWVQKMKDVKIESAKYDSSKKAKDLHKEYQKILDKLENGKELSDKEFQILESYVHHHPQIQFPQLVTEKLKSEATNRANPEKLKEKVETIKKSNKTSMEKVDLIVKAYEDYLFYNNREAFEEYWRIRSAYNGKWDPYSDNPFIRETESIFLESVNRENIRKIVARMGDNVLDVKKIEDKKKYDLIQRGRSTWKSPGDNGLVDNAIAVGSQWGALPADNLNFMELVNTGQPLDLKTRVYREDYPFSIWSRQWEEGMESDYLGNYLFGYVGKGYLESSDTYLKVGAGMAQGWSDKNPLKYLENIINGNYGDNPGDAKTIQDGINDYKESNK
;
A
#
# COMPACT_ATOMS: atom_id res chain seq x y z
N MET A 1 15.31 2.36 -25.09
CA MET A 1 14.86 1.38 -26.11
C MET A 1 13.54 0.84 -25.61
N GLY A 2 12.48 0.89 -26.42
CA GLY A 2 11.14 0.44 -26.04
C GLY A 2 11.04 -1.08 -25.90
N VAL A 3 9.94 -1.53 -25.29
CA VAL A 3 9.60 -2.95 -25.11
C VAL A 3 9.29 -3.58 -26.46
N LYS A 4 9.94 -4.71 -26.75
CA LYS A 4 9.65 -5.56 -27.91
C LYS A 4 9.43 -7.00 -27.47
N TYR A 5 8.48 -7.66 -28.10
CA TYR A 5 8.18 -9.07 -27.90
C TYR A 5 8.20 -9.79 -29.24
N SER A 6 8.84 -10.96 -29.30
CA SER A 6 8.72 -11.88 -30.41
C SER A 6 8.24 -13.24 -29.91
N ALA A 7 7.18 -13.75 -30.52
CA ALA A 7 6.65 -15.06 -30.21
C ALA A 7 7.68 -16.17 -30.51
N GLN A 8 8.50 -15.99 -31.55
CA GLN A 8 9.55 -16.94 -31.90
C GLN A 8 10.66 -16.93 -30.84
N GLU A 9 11.21 -15.77 -30.51
CA GLU A 9 12.30 -15.65 -29.52
C GLU A 9 11.86 -16.17 -28.15
N SER A 10 10.59 -15.93 -27.77
CA SER A 10 10.03 -16.45 -26.52
C SER A 10 9.94 -17.98 -26.49
N GLN A 11 9.54 -18.61 -27.61
CA GLN A 11 9.53 -20.08 -27.72
C GLN A 11 10.95 -20.67 -27.70
N GLU A 12 11.90 -20.01 -28.35
CA GLU A 12 13.32 -20.40 -28.32
C GLU A 12 13.88 -20.32 -26.89
N LEU A 13 13.57 -19.24 -26.15
CA LEU A 13 13.94 -19.09 -24.74
C LEU A 13 13.35 -20.23 -23.89
N ILE A 14 12.04 -20.50 -24.04
CA ILE A 14 11.35 -21.56 -23.30
C ILE A 14 12.02 -22.92 -23.53
N GLN A 15 12.34 -23.23 -24.78
CA GLN A 15 12.98 -24.50 -25.13
C GLN A 15 14.40 -24.58 -24.57
N ALA A 16 15.19 -23.52 -24.72
CA ALA A 16 16.56 -23.45 -24.23
C ALA A 16 16.62 -23.58 -22.69
N MET A 17 15.77 -22.85 -21.97
CA MET A 17 15.69 -22.93 -20.52
C MET A 17 15.22 -24.32 -20.04
N THR A 18 14.22 -24.91 -20.71
CA THR A 18 13.75 -26.26 -20.36
C THR A 18 14.88 -27.29 -20.49
N ASN A 19 15.67 -27.23 -21.57
CA ASN A 19 16.82 -28.11 -21.77
C ASN A 19 17.93 -27.86 -20.74
N ASN A 20 18.24 -26.59 -20.47
CA ASN A 20 19.28 -26.22 -19.50
C ASN A 20 18.92 -26.64 -18.08
N LEU A 21 17.65 -26.53 -17.69
CA LEU A 21 17.15 -26.98 -16.38
C LEU A 21 17.28 -28.50 -16.23
N GLN A 22 16.98 -29.27 -17.28
CA GLN A 22 17.19 -30.71 -17.24
C GLN A 22 18.66 -31.04 -16.95
N VAL A 23 19.59 -30.41 -17.66
CA VAL A 23 21.03 -30.61 -17.45
C VAL A 23 21.46 -30.14 -16.06
N ALA A 24 20.96 -28.99 -15.58
CA ALA A 24 21.28 -28.46 -14.27
C ALA A 24 20.82 -29.39 -13.13
N ASN A 25 19.61 -29.95 -13.23
CA ASN A 25 19.10 -30.96 -12.31
C ASN A 25 19.98 -32.21 -12.30
N GLU A 26 20.30 -32.77 -13.47
CA GLU A 26 21.18 -33.95 -13.56
C GLU A 26 22.57 -33.70 -12.95
N VAL A 27 23.16 -32.53 -13.18
CA VAL A 27 24.47 -32.16 -12.63
C VAL A 27 24.40 -32.00 -11.12
N THR A 28 23.40 -31.28 -10.60
CA THR A 28 23.28 -31.03 -9.16
C THR A 28 22.91 -32.28 -8.37
N ASP A 29 22.08 -33.17 -8.91
CA ASP A 29 21.77 -34.47 -8.30
C ASP A 29 23.01 -35.37 -8.22
N ARG A 30 23.84 -35.38 -9.27
CA ARG A 30 25.11 -36.10 -9.27
C ARG A 30 26.12 -35.52 -8.29
N LEU A 31 26.19 -34.18 -8.20
CA LEU A 31 27.05 -33.51 -7.21
C LEU A 31 26.61 -33.82 -5.78
N SER A 32 25.30 -33.75 -5.51
CA SER A 32 24.74 -34.09 -4.20
C SER A 32 25.03 -35.55 -3.84
N SER A 33 24.70 -36.48 -4.73
CA SER A 33 24.94 -37.93 -4.51
C SER A 33 26.43 -38.24 -4.34
N GLY A 34 27.31 -37.58 -5.09
CA GLY A 34 28.76 -37.72 -4.95
C GLY A 34 29.26 -37.20 -3.61
N CYS A 35 28.72 -36.08 -3.12
CA CYS A 35 29.02 -35.56 -1.79
C CYS A 35 28.53 -36.52 -0.69
N ASP A 36 27.31 -37.04 -0.79
CA ASP A 36 26.77 -37.98 0.19
C ASP A 36 27.62 -39.25 0.27
N HIS A 37 28.04 -39.79 -0.89
CA HIS A 37 28.94 -40.94 -0.95
C HIS A 37 30.31 -40.65 -0.33
N LEU A 38 30.89 -39.46 -0.59
CA LEU A 38 32.16 -39.04 -0.01
C LEU A 38 32.07 -38.93 1.52
N ILE A 39 31.03 -38.27 2.04
CA ILE A 39 30.82 -38.12 3.48
C ILE A 39 30.62 -39.49 4.14
N SER A 40 29.82 -40.37 3.54
CA SER A 40 29.63 -41.75 4.02
C SER A 40 30.94 -42.54 4.08
N SER A 41 31.79 -42.44 3.06
CA SER A 41 33.12 -43.08 3.04
C SER A 41 34.09 -42.53 4.09
N LEU A 42 33.94 -41.25 4.45
CA LEU A 42 34.72 -40.63 5.53
C LEU A 42 34.19 -41.02 6.91
N ASP A 43 32.86 -41.19 7.05
CA ASP A 43 32.20 -41.64 8.28
C ASP A 43 32.43 -43.12 8.59
N SER A 44 32.63 -43.96 7.57
CA SER A 44 32.91 -45.39 7.75
C SER A 44 34.27 -45.66 8.42
N GLY A 45 35.17 -44.67 8.43
CA GLY A 45 36.54 -44.82 8.94
C GLY A 45 37.50 -45.53 7.97
N GLU A 46 37.09 -45.78 6.72
CA GLU A 46 37.97 -46.32 5.67
C GLU A 46 39.02 -45.29 5.22
N LEU A 47 38.69 -44.00 5.27
CA LEU A 47 39.56 -42.88 4.94
C LEU A 47 39.82 -42.05 6.20
N THR A 48 41.04 -42.11 6.75
CA THR A 48 41.40 -41.47 8.03
C THR A 48 42.66 -40.63 7.93
N GLY A 49 42.76 -39.60 8.77
CA GLY A 49 43.89 -38.67 8.81
C GLY A 49 43.44 -37.21 8.79
N ALA A 50 44.37 -36.30 9.03
CA ALA A 50 44.07 -34.88 9.16
C ALA A 50 43.55 -34.27 7.86
N ALA A 51 44.17 -34.59 6.71
CA ALA A 51 43.71 -34.14 5.39
C ALA A 51 42.27 -34.59 5.05
N TYR A 52 41.90 -35.83 5.40
CA TYR A 52 40.54 -36.34 5.20
C TYR A 52 39.53 -35.64 6.12
N THR A 53 39.93 -35.31 7.35
CA THR A 53 39.10 -34.54 8.30
C THR A 53 38.87 -33.11 7.80
N ALA A 54 39.91 -32.47 7.27
CA ALA A 54 39.85 -31.14 6.66
C ALA A 54 38.91 -31.08 5.45
N GLY A 55 39.08 -32.05 4.53
CA GLY A 55 38.23 -32.18 3.35
C GLY A 55 36.78 -32.40 3.76
N LYS A 56 36.52 -33.25 4.77
CA LYS A 56 35.18 -33.43 5.32
C LYS A 56 34.56 -32.13 5.80
N GLY A 57 35.31 -31.30 6.55
CA GLY A 57 34.87 -29.99 7.01
C GLY A 57 34.49 -29.05 5.87
N LEU A 58 35.37 -28.91 4.86
CA LEU A 58 35.12 -28.10 3.67
C LEU A 58 33.82 -28.53 2.95
N PHE A 59 33.58 -29.84 2.83
CA PHE A 59 32.37 -30.34 2.18
C PHE A 59 31.12 -30.09 3.01
N ILE A 60 31.13 -30.38 4.31
CA ILE A 60 29.96 -30.24 5.19
C ILE A 60 29.58 -28.77 5.41
N GLU A 61 30.57 -27.89 5.61
CA GLU A 61 30.33 -26.51 6.03
C GLU A 61 30.10 -25.55 4.85
N ILE A 62 30.67 -25.86 3.68
CA ILE A 62 30.68 -24.96 2.52
C ILE A 62 30.04 -25.63 1.30
N ILE A 63 30.59 -26.73 0.79
CA ILE A 63 30.20 -27.27 -0.54
C ILE A 63 28.77 -27.81 -0.54
N ILE A 64 28.40 -28.67 0.43
CA ILE A 64 27.05 -29.28 0.50
C ILE A 64 25.97 -28.22 0.68
N PRO A 65 26.07 -27.26 1.64
CA PRO A 65 25.11 -26.16 1.74
C PRO A 65 24.97 -25.35 0.45
N SER A 66 26.07 -25.08 -0.25
CA SER A 66 26.05 -24.36 -1.53
C SER A 66 25.36 -25.15 -2.64
N ILE A 67 25.57 -26.47 -2.72
CA ILE A 67 24.85 -27.34 -3.67
C ILE A 67 23.35 -27.33 -3.37
N LYS A 68 22.96 -27.46 -2.10
CA LYS A 68 21.53 -27.40 -1.71
C LYS A 68 20.89 -26.08 -2.05
N LYS A 69 21.61 -24.97 -1.86
CA LYS A 69 21.13 -23.63 -2.24
C LYS A 69 20.98 -23.49 -3.76
N LEU A 70 21.92 -24.05 -4.53
CA LEU A 70 21.85 -24.10 -5.99
C LEU A 70 20.67 -24.94 -6.48
N GLN A 71 20.39 -26.09 -5.86
CA GLN A 71 19.21 -26.92 -6.17
C GLN A 71 17.92 -26.12 -5.94
N ALA A 72 17.80 -25.42 -4.80
CA ALA A 72 16.64 -24.58 -4.53
C ALA A 72 16.45 -23.46 -5.59
N ALA A 73 17.53 -22.89 -6.11
CA ALA A 73 17.47 -21.88 -7.18
C ALA A 73 17.08 -22.50 -8.54
N ILE A 74 17.51 -23.73 -8.84
CA ILE A 74 17.11 -24.45 -10.05
C ILE A 74 15.61 -24.81 -10.00
N ASP A 75 15.14 -25.30 -8.84
CA ASP A 75 13.72 -25.60 -8.60
C ASP A 75 12.87 -24.34 -8.80
N ASP A 76 13.34 -23.21 -8.28
CA ASP A 76 12.67 -21.92 -8.41
C ASP A 76 12.61 -21.44 -9.87
N ILE A 77 13.73 -21.47 -10.62
CA ILE A 77 13.73 -21.17 -12.07
C ILE A 77 12.75 -22.08 -12.83
N GLN A 78 12.61 -23.35 -12.43
CA GLN A 78 11.65 -24.25 -13.07
C GLN A 78 10.18 -23.85 -12.79
N LEU A 79 9.88 -23.41 -11.57
CA LEU A 79 8.57 -22.87 -11.21
C LEU A 79 8.27 -21.59 -11.97
N GLU A 80 9.22 -20.66 -12.01
CA GLU A 80 9.07 -19.37 -12.69
C GLU A 80 9.04 -19.51 -14.22
N LEU A 81 9.75 -20.48 -14.80
CA LEU A 81 9.63 -20.80 -16.22
C LEU A 81 8.22 -21.30 -16.58
N THR A 82 7.56 -21.99 -15.65
CA THR A 82 6.15 -22.37 -15.82
C THR A 82 5.25 -21.13 -15.80
N SER A 83 5.50 -20.18 -14.89
CA SER A 83 4.83 -18.88 -14.86
C SER A 83 5.08 -18.05 -16.14
N TYR A 84 6.31 -18.04 -16.65
CA TYR A 84 6.68 -17.42 -17.92
C TYR A 84 5.89 -18.01 -19.08
N LYS A 85 5.80 -19.35 -19.19
CA LYS A 85 4.99 -20.04 -20.23
C LYS A 85 3.51 -19.60 -20.18
N HIS A 86 2.96 -19.43 -18.98
CA HIS A 86 1.58 -18.95 -18.83
C HIS A 86 1.41 -17.49 -19.28
N ALA A 87 2.37 -16.63 -18.97
CA ALA A 87 2.38 -15.24 -19.42
C ALA A 87 2.55 -15.16 -20.96
N ASP A 88 3.49 -15.92 -21.53
CA ASP A 88 3.73 -16.02 -22.97
C ASP A 88 2.48 -16.42 -23.75
N ALA A 89 1.73 -17.42 -23.25
CA ALA A 89 0.51 -17.88 -23.87
C ALA A 89 -0.58 -16.79 -24.02
N GLN A 90 -0.50 -15.68 -23.26
CA GLN A 90 -1.45 -14.57 -23.39
C GLN A 90 -1.15 -13.64 -24.55
N VAL A 91 0.12 -13.58 -24.96
CA VAL A 91 0.65 -12.59 -25.92
C VAL A 91 1.14 -13.23 -27.22
N SER A 92 1.57 -14.49 -27.20
CA SER A 92 2.17 -15.20 -28.36
C SER A 92 1.24 -15.29 -29.57
N GLY A 93 -0.08 -15.33 -29.36
CA GLY A 93 -1.06 -15.33 -30.44
C GLY A 93 -1.06 -14.07 -31.32
N TYR A 94 -0.39 -12.99 -30.90
CA TYR A 94 -0.27 -11.75 -31.69
C TYR A 94 1.00 -11.69 -32.54
N GLY A 95 1.92 -12.63 -32.42
CA GLY A 95 3.21 -12.60 -33.11
C GLY A 95 4.15 -11.55 -32.52
N ASP A 96 4.84 -10.80 -33.38
CA ASP A 96 5.80 -9.78 -32.94
C ASP A 96 5.09 -8.47 -32.58
N LEU A 97 5.43 -7.91 -31.43
CA LEU A 97 4.86 -6.67 -30.92
C LEU A 97 5.96 -5.67 -30.53
N ASP A 98 5.79 -4.42 -30.92
CA ASP A 98 6.63 -3.30 -30.54
C ASP A 98 5.76 -2.25 -29.84
N LEU A 99 5.99 -2.05 -28.54
CA LEU A 99 5.13 -1.21 -27.71
C LEU A 99 5.08 0.24 -28.18
N ASP A 100 6.22 0.79 -28.59
CA ASP A 100 6.32 2.17 -29.05
C ASP A 100 5.51 2.36 -30.35
N GLN A 101 5.64 1.40 -31.29
CA GLN A 101 4.87 1.42 -32.53
C GLN A 101 3.37 1.26 -32.29
N LEU A 102 2.96 0.38 -31.36
CA LEU A 102 1.55 0.21 -31.00
C LEU A 102 0.96 1.49 -30.41
N LYS A 103 1.68 2.15 -29.50
CA LYS A 103 1.24 3.42 -28.88
C LYS A 103 1.17 4.55 -29.91
N GLU A 104 2.15 4.66 -30.81
CA GLU A 104 2.13 5.66 -31.89
C GLU A 104 0.96 5.43 -32.85
N LEU A 105 0.73 4.18 -33.27
CA LEU A 105 -0.37 3.83 -34.14
C LEU A 105 -1.74 4.07 -33.48
N LYS A 106 -1.87 3.76 -32.19
CA LYS A 106 -3.08 4.06 -31.41
C LYS A 106 -3.38 5.56 -31.42
N LYS A 107 -2.39 6.39 -31.11
CA LYS A 107 -2.53 7.85 -31.13
C LYS A 107 -2.99 8.36 -32.49
N LEU A 108 -2.40 7.86 -33.58
CA LEU A 108 -2.82 8.21 -34.93
C LEU A 108 -4.28 7.83 -35.21
N ARG A 109 -4.74 6.68 -34.71
CA ARG A 109 -6.15 6.25 -34.86
C ARG A 109 -7.11 7.10 -34.03
N GLU A 110 -6.74 7.50 -32.83
CA GLU A 110 -7.53 8.41 -32.00
C GLU A 110 -7.68 9.80 -32.66
N GLU A 111 -6.60 10.31 -33.27
CA GLU A 111 -6.65 11.55 -34.06
C GLU A 111 -7.57 11.42 -35.28
N GLN A 112 -7.53 10.27 -35.99
CA GLN A 112 -8.46 9.97 -37.09
C GLN A 112 -9.92 9.91 -36.61
N LEU A 113 -10.17 9.29 -35.44
CA LEU A 113 -11.50 9.20 -34.85
C LEU A 113 -12.06 10.60 -34.59
N ALA A 114 -11.28 11.49 -33.95
CA ALA A 114 -11.70 12.86 -33.67
C ALA A 114 -12.06 13.64 -34.94
N ILE A 115 -11.29 13.46 -36.03
CA ILE A 115 -11.61 14.06 -37.33
C ILE A 115 -12.94 13.53 -37.88
N VAL A 116 -13.15 12.21 -37.84
CA VAL A 116 -14.40 11.59 -38.31
C VAL A 116 -15.61 12.03 -37.48
N GLU A 117 -15.46 12.14 -36.16
CA GLU A 117 -16.52 12.62 -35.26
C GLU A 117 -16.87 14.09 -35.51
N ALA A 118 -15.88 14.96 -35.71
CA ALA A 118 -16.12 16.35 -36.08
C ALA A 118 -16.87 16.46 -37.42
N GLN A 119 -16.53 15.61 -38.40
CA GLN A 119 -17.25 15.56 -39.68
C GLN A 119 -18.69 15.08 -39.53
N ILE A 120 -18.94 14.08 -38.67
CA ILE A 120 -20.29 13.61 -38.34
C ILE A 120 -21.09 14.76 -37.70
N GLN A 121 -20.52 15.45 -36.71
CA GLN A 121 -21.19 16.53 -35.99
C GLN A 121 -21.54 17.72 -36.90
N VAL A 122 -20.62 18.15 -37.77
CA VAL A 122 -20.88 19.22 -38.76
C VAL A 122 -22.03 18.82 -39.69
N ARG A 123 -22.07 17.54 -40.12
CA ARG A 123 -23.12 17.03 -41.00
C ARG A 123 -24.47 16.87 -40.30
N GLU A 124 -24.49 16.45 -39.05
CA GLU A 124 -25.71 16.39 -38.24
C GLU A 124 -26.30 17.80 -38.02
N ASN A 125 -25.43 18.78 -37.72
CA ASN A 125 -25.85 20.18 -37.59
C ASN A 125 -26.40 20.74 -38.91
N TRP A 126 -25.78 20.40 -40.06
CA TRP A 126 -26.31 20.77 -41.37
C TRP A 126 -27.66 20.11 -41.67
N LEU A 127 -27.80 18.80 -41.46
CA LEU A 127 -29.09 18.09 -41.66
C LEU A 127 -30.21 18.67 -40.79
N ASN A 128 -29.91 19.09 -39.56
CA ASN A 128 -30.87 19.72 -38.66
C ASN A 128 -31.26 21.16 -39.07
N GLN A 129 -30.53 21.79 -40.00
CA GLN A 129 -30.76 23.16 -40.48
C GLN A 129 -31.48 23.23 -41.84
N ILE A 130 -31.68 22.11 -42.53
CA ILE A 130 -32.35 22.09 -43.85
C ILE A 130 -33.86 22.20 -43.68
N THR A 131 -34.43 23.33 -44.09
CA THR A 131 -35.88 23.62 -44.04
C THR A 131 -36.60 23.40 -45.38
N ASP A 132 -35.89 23.08 -46.46
CA ASP A 132 -36.44 23.01 -47.82
C ASP A 132 -36.11 21.68 -48.52
N LEU A 133 -37.14 20.87 -48.78
CA LEU A 133 -37.04 19.47 -49.25
C LEU A 133 -36.65 19.32 -50.74
N PHE A 134 -36.71 20.39 -51.54
CA PHE A 134 -36.71 20.29 -53.02
C PHE A 134 -35.37 20.54 -53.72
N SER A 135 -34.28 20.84 -53.01
CA SER A 135 -33.07 21.38 -53.66
C SER A 135 -31.85 20.46 -53.85
N LEU A 136 -31.73 19.26 -53.25
CA LEU A 136 -30.44 18.52 -53.32
C LEU A 136 -30.49 16.98 -53.25
N ASN A 137 -29.40 16.39 -53.74
CA ASN A 137 -29.15 14.98 -54.04
C ASN A 137 -29.05 14.08 -52.78
N TRP A 138 -30.20 13.64 -52.26
CA TRP A 138 -30.35 12.77 -51.07
C TRP A 138 -29.53 11.46 -51.12
N GLY A 139 -29.36 10.85 -52.29
CA GLY A 139 -28.60 9.60 -52.44
C GLY A 139 -27.11 9.73 -52.08
N LYS A 140 -26.50 10.90 -52.35
CA LYS A 140 -25.11 11.19 -51.99
C LYS A 140 -24.97 11.49 -50.49
N ALA A 141 -25.92 12.22 -49.90
CA ALA A 141 -25.90 12.56 -48.47
C ALA A 141 -26.10 11.34 -47.56
N PHE A 142 -27.00 10.41 -47.92
CA PHE A 142 -27.25 9.19 -47.15
C PHE A 142 -26.14 8.13 -47.31
N SER A 143 -25.54 8.00 -48.50
CA SER A 143 -24.41 7.08 -48.73
C SER A 143 -23.14 7.52 -48.00
N GLU A 144 -22.82 8.82 -48.00
CA GLU A 144 -21.68 9.38 -47.26
C GLU A 144 -21.84 9.24 -45.73
N LYS A 145 -23.07 9.35 -45.21
CA LYS A 145 -23.36 9.12 -43.78
C LYS A 145 -23.00 7.69 -43.38
N THR A 146 -23.50 6.69 -44.11
CA THR A 146 -23.20 5.27 -43.84
C THR A 146 -21.70 4.97 -43.89
N ILE A 147 -20.96 5.58 -44.84
CA ILE A 147 -19.51 5.44 -44.95
C ILE A 147 -18.79 6.01 -43.71
N LEU A 148 -19.18 7.19 -43.21
CA LEU A 148 -18.55 7.81 -42.04
C LEU A 148 -18.80 7.01 -40.75
N TYR A 149 -20.02 6.52 -40.50
CA TYR A 149 -20.28 5.69 -39.32
C TYR A 149 -19.60 4.33 -39.40
N ASN A 150 -19.55 3.70 -40.58
CA ASN A 150 -18.77 2.48 -40.77
C ASN A 150 -17.27 2.74 -40.55
N THR A 151 -16.75 3.88 -41.03
CA THR A 151 -15.36 4.29 -40.80
C THR A 151 -15.08 4.52 -39.32
N LYS A 152 -15.97 5.22 -38.61
CA LYS A 152 -15.93 5.40 -37.15
C LYS A 152 -15.86 4.04 -36.44
N PHE A 153 -16.79 3.13 -36.72
CA PHE A 153 -16.81 1.79 -36.12
C PHE A 153 -15.52 1.00 -36.40
N GLN A 154 -14.96 1.09 -37.61
CA GLN A 154 -13.69 0.42 -37.96
C GLN A 154 -12.50 1.04 -37.23
N ILE A 155 -12.47 2.36 -37.06
CA ILE A 155 -11.43 3.06 -36.28
C ILE A 155 -11.55 2.69 -34.80
N GLU A 156 -12.76 2.73 -34.22
CA GLU A 156 -13.01 2.34 -32.83
C GLU A 156 -12.60 0.88 -32.57
N SER A 157 -12.99 -0.04 -33.45
CA SER A 157 -12.58 -1.45 -33.39
C SER A 157 -11.05 -1.61 -33.50
N GLY A 158 -10.42 -0.83 -34.37
CA GLY A 158 -8.96 -0.81 -34.52
C GLY A 158 -8.24 -0.25 -33.28
N ILE A 159 -8.75 0.80 -32.65
CA ILE A 159 -8.24 1.34 -31.38
C ILE A 159 -8.38 0.28 -30.29
N GLN A 160 -9.53 -0.41 -30.21
CA GLN A 160 -9.76 -1.46 -29.23
C GLN A 160 -8.80 -2.66 -29.41
N ASP A 161 -8.49 -3.06 -30.65
CA ASP A 161 -7.47 -4.09 -30.92
C ASP A 161 -6.07 -3.65 -30.46
N LEU A 162 -5.70 -2.40 -30.73
CA LEU A 162 -4.42 -1.82 -30.27
C LEU A 162 -4.36 -1.74 -28.75
N ASP A 163 -5.43 -1.30 -28.09
CA ASP A 163 -5.54 -1.29 -26.63
C ASP A 163 -5.35 -2.68 -26.04
N ASN A 164 -6.01 -3.69 -26.61
CA ASN A 164 -5.88 -5.07 -26.14
C ASN A 164 -4.44 -5.60 -26.30
N LYS A 165 -3.75 -5.27 -27.39
CA LYS A 165 -2.35 -5.66 -27.62
C LYS A 165 -1.40 -4.96 -26.65
N ILE A 166 -1.58 -3.64 -26.45
CA ILE A 166 -0.80 -2.84 -25.50
C ILE A 166 -0.99 -3.39 -24.09
N GLU A 167 -2.24 -3.54 -23.63
CA GLU A 167 -2.57 -4.03 -22.28
C GLU A 167 -1.94 -5.40 -22.02
N LYS A 168 -2.03 -6.33 -22.98
CA LYS A 168 -1.44 -7.67 -22.84
C LYS A 168 0.07 -7.67 -22.87
N LEU A 169 0.70 -6.83 -23.71
CA LEU A 169 2.16 -6.73 -23.78
C LEU A 169 2.71 -6.08 -22.50
N GLU A 170 2.12 -4.98 -22.04
CA GLU A 170 2.52 -4.31 -20.81
C GLU A 170 2.33 -5.24 -19.59
N PHE A 171 1.22 -5.96 -19.56
CA PHE A 171 0.99 -6.96 -18.51
C PHE A 171 2.01 -8.11 -18.60
N PHE A 172 2.30 -8.64 -19.78
CA PHE A 172 3.35 -9.64 -19.98
C PHE A 172 4.69 -9.17 -19.41
N VAL A 173 5.14 -7.95 -19.78
CA VAL A 173 6.38 -7.35 -19.26
C VAL A 173 6.36 -7.25 -17.74
N SER A 174 5.23 -6.82 -17.16
CA SER A 174 5.11 -6.74 -15.70
C SER A 174 5.28 -8.08 -15.01
N GLN A 175 4.77 -9.18 -15.61
CA GLN A 175 4.89 -10.51 -15.03
C GLN A 175 6.32 -11.03 -15.18
N VAL A 176 6.91 -10.94 -16.37
CA VAL A 176 8.22 -11.56 -16.65
C VAL A 176 9.40 -10.83 -16.02
N SER A 177 9.27 -9.53 -15.75
CA SER A 177 10.31 -8.75 -15.06
C SER A 177 10.53 -9.16 -13.61
N GLN A 178 9.63 -9.98 -13.05
CA GLN A 178 9.73 -10.49 -11.69
C GLN A 178 10.50 -11.82 -11.59
N TYR A 179 10.70 -12.51 -12.70
CA TYR A 179 11.23 -13.87 -12.69
C TYR A 179 12.77 -13.90 -12.72
N PHE A 180 13.31 -14.95 -12.13
CA PHE A 180 14.68 -15.47 -12.19
C PHE A 180 15.76 -14.65 -11.49
N ASN A 181 15.49 -13.42 -11.04
CA ASN A 181 16.52 -12.49 -10.59
C ASN A 181 17.37 -13.02 -9.42
N ASP A 182 16.71 -13.46 -8.36
CA ASP A 182 17.32 -14.04 -7.16
C ASP A 182 17.99 -15.39 -7.43
N SER A 183 17.33 -16.26 -8.19
CA SER A 183 17.89 -17.55 -8.58
C SER A 183 19.13 -17.40 -9.46
N LEU A 184 19.15 -16.45 -10.39
CA LEU A 184 20.33 -16.11 -11.19
C LEU A 184 21.47 -15.52 -10.34
N GLU A 185 21.15 -14.78 -9.27
CA GLU A 185 22.16 -14.34 -8.30
C GLU A 185 22.80 -15.55 -7.60
N VAL A 186 22.00 -16.52 -7.14
CA VAL A 186 22.51 -17.77 -6.54
C VAL A 186 23.39 -18.55 -7.53
N LEU A 187 22.98 -18.68 -8.79
CA LEU A 187 23.79 -19.33 -9.84
C LEU A 187 25.12 -18.59 -10.06
N GLY A 188 25.09 -17.26 -10.12
CA GLY A 188 26.29 -16.43 -10.24
C GLY A 188 27.24 -16.59 -9.05
N LEU A 189 26.70 -16.67 -7.83
CA LEU A 189 27.46 -16.96 -6.62
C LEU A 189 28.03 -18.38 -6.62
N ALA A 190 27.30 -19.37 -7.15
CA ALA A 190 27.78 -20.75 -7.27
C ALA A 190 28.97 -20.85 -8.25
N ILE A 191 28.92 -20.15 -9.38
CA ILE A 191 30.04 -20.08 -10.34
C ILE A 191 31.28 -19.44 -9.68
N LYS A 192 31.08 -18.33 -8.94
CA LYS A 192 32.15 -17.70 -8.17
C LYS A 192 32.72 -18.69 -7.14
N GLY A 193 31.85 -19.38 -6.40
CA GLY A 193 32.23 -20.36 -5.40
C GLY A 193 33.06 -21.49 -5.98
N ALA A 194 32.60 -22.12 -7.06
CA ALA A 194 33.36 -23.17 -7.76
C ALA A 194 34.75 -22.68 -8.22
N THR A 195 34.82 -21.45 -8.72
CA THR A 195 36.09 -20.84 -9.16
C THR A 195 37.06 -20.61 -8.00
N GLN A 196 36.57 -20.23 -6.82
CA GLN A 196 37.42 -20.03 -5.63
C GLN A 196 37.81 -21.37 -5.01
N LEU A 197 36.87 -22.30 -4.88
CA LEU A 197 37.10 -23.64 -4.31
C LEU A 197 38.16 -24.42 -5.12
N SER A 198 38.21 -24.26 -6.43
CA SER A 198 39.22 -24.91 -7.28
C SER A 198 40.66 -24.44 -7.02
N LYS A 199 40.85 -23.36 -6.26
CA LYS A 199 42.16 -22.78 -5.91
C LYS A 199 42.55 -23.06 -4.45
N ILE A 200 41.68 -23.70 -3.67
CA ILE A 200 41.98 -24.03 -2.28
C ILE A 200 43.14 -25.03 -2.24
N ILE A 201 44.11 -24.74 -1.37
CA ILE A 201 45.24 -25.63 -1.10
C ILE A 201 45.00 -26.26 0.27
N VAL A 202 45.14 -27.58 0.33
CA VAL A 202 45.09 -28.36 1.58
C VAL A 202 46.51 -28.81 1.89
N ASP A 203 47.00 -28.53 3.09
CA ASP A 203 48.33 -29.00 3.52
C ASP A 203 48.30 -30.45 4.03
N SER A 204 49.49 -30.96 4.38
CA SER A 204 49.66 -32.29 4.95
C SER A 204 49.06 -32.44 6.36
N ASP A 205 48.82 -31.32 7.06
CA ASP A 205 48.31 -31.27 8.42
C ASP A 205 46.78 -31.16 8.48
N GLY A 206 46.11 -31.11 7.32
CA GLY A 206 44.66 -31.01 7.25
C GLY A 206 44.13 -29.60 7.51
N ASN A 207 44.88 -28.58 7.14
CA ASN A 207 44.37 -27.21 7.05
C ASN A 207 44.07 -26.88 5.58
N TYR A 208 42.91 -26.29 5.32
CA TYR A 208 42.61 -25.69 4.03
C TYR A 208 42.85 -24.18 4.10
N TYR A 209 43.70 -23.67 3.23
CA TYR A 209 44.04 -22.26 3.21
C TYR A 209 43.27 -21.56 2.09
N ALA A 210 42.51 -20.54 2.48
CA ALA A 210 41.86 -19.61 1.57
C ALA A 210 42.65 -18.30 1.46
N ASP A 211 43.94 -18.28 1.84
CA ASP A 211 44.74 -17.05 1.86
C ASP A 211 44.78 -16.38 0.49
N GLY A 212 44.20 -15.17 0.43
CA GLY A 212 44.04 -14.39 -0.80
C GLY A 212 42.82 -14.75 -1.67
N LEU A 213 42.00 -15.74 -1.28
CA LEU A 213 40.74 -16.08 -1.93
C LEU A 213 39.56 -15.33 -1.29
N ASP A 214 38.66 -14.81 -2.13
CA ASP A 214 37.43 -14.19 -1.66
C ASP A 214 36.39 -15.26 -1.34
N MET A 215 36.13 -15.50 -0.05
CA MET A 215 35.10 -16.42 0.43
C MET A 215 33.79 -15.72 0.84
N SER A 216 33.65 -14.41 0.57
CA SER A 216 32.44 -13.64 0.91
C SER A 216 31.18 -14.16 0.22
N TRP A 217 31.34 -14.88 -0.89
CA TRP A 217 30.26 -15.54 -1.62
C TRP A 217 29.51 -16.57 -0.77
N VAL A 218 30.16 -17.23 0.20
CA VAL A 218 29.51 -18.23 1.07
C VAL A 218 28.42 -17.57 1.92
N GLN A 219 28.74 -16.42 2.52
CA GLN A 219 27.77 -15.68 3.32
C GLN A 219 26.70 -15.06 2.44
N LYS A 220 27.08 -14.42 1.32
CA LYS A 220 26.12 -13.87 0.35
C LYS A 220 25.13 -14.92 -0.15
N MET A 221 25.60 -16.13 -0.45
CA MET A 221 24.74 -17.22 -0.89
C MET A 221 23.75 -17.68 0.20
N LYS A 222 24.12 -17.60 1.48
CA LYS A 222 23.19 -17.83 2.59
C LYS A 222 22.16 -16.70 2.73
N ASP A 223 22.58 -15.46 2.47
CA ASP A 223 21.76 -14.26 2.63
C ASP A 223 20.75 -14.05 1.50
N VAL A 224 21.01 -14.55 0.28
CA VAL A 224 20.04 -14.49 -0.83
C VAL A 224 18.79 -15.28 -0.45
N LYS A 225 17.65 -14.59 -0.38
CA LYS A 225 16.33 -15.21 -0.21
C LYS A 225 15.80 -15.57 -1.59
N ILE A 226 15.33 -16.81 -1.73
CA ILE A 226 14.72 -17.30 -2.97
C ILE A 226 13.21 -17.18 -2.78
N GLU A 227 12.55 -16.38 -3.61
CA GLU A 227 11.13 -16.05 -3.54
C GLU A 227 10.45 -16.29 -4.90
N SER A 228 9.75 -17.42 -5.02
CA SER A 228 9.11 -17.80 -6.28
C SER A 228 7.98 -16.86 -6.68
N ALA A 229 8.12 -16.21 -7.83
CA ALA A 229 7.01 -15.46 -8.44
C ALA A 229 6.09 -16.37 -9.28
N LYS A 230 4.78 -16.17 -9.11
CA LYS A 230 3.74 -16.90 -9.86
C LYS A 230 3.01 -15.97 -10.80
N TYR A 231 2.65 -16.49 -11.97
CA TYR A 231 1.79 -15.77 -12.90
C TYR A 231 0.42 -15.50 -12.26
N ASP A 232 0.10 -14.22 -12.05
CA ASP A 232 -1.17 -13.81 -11.45
C ASP A 232 -2.19 -13.46 -12.54
N SER A 233 -3.00 -14.43 -12.93
CA SER A 233 -4.07 -14.22 -13.92
C SER A 233 -5.31 -13.48 -13.37
N SER A 234 -5.31 -13.10 -12.08
CA SER A 234 -6.48 -12.54 -11.41
C SER A 234 -6.90 -11.21 -12.03
N LYS A 235 -8.22 -10.98 -12.01
CA LYS A 235 -8.76 -9.69 -12.44
C LYS A 235 -8.19 -8.53 -11.63
N LYS A 236 -7.96 -8.74 -10.32
CA LYS A 236 -7.39 -7.73 -9.42
C LYS A 236 -6.00 -7.29 -9.88
N ALA A 237 -5.12 -8.23 -10.21
CA ALA A 237 -3.77 -7.90 -10.69
C ALA A 237 -3.79 -7.14 -12.02
N LYS A 238 -4.65 -7.55 -12.95
CA LYS A 238 -4.82 -6.86 -14.25
C LYS A 238 -5.38 -5.45 -14.08
N ASP A 239 -6.41 -5.29 -13.25
CA ASP A 239 -7.02 -4.00 -12.96
C ASP A 239 -5.99 -3.06 -12.28
N LEU A 240 -5.20 -3.57 -11.34
CA LEU A 240 -4.13 -2.82 -10.68
C LEU A 240 -3.05 -2.38 -11.68
N HIS A 241 -2.60 -3.28 -12.55
CA HIS A 241 -1.63 -2.96 -13.61
C HIS A 241 -2.17 -1.87 -14.55
N LYS A 242 -3.44 -1.96 -14.93
CA LYS A 242 -4.10 -0.97 -15.79
C LYS A 242 -4.16 0.41 -15.13
N GLU A 243 -4.46 0.48 -13.83
CA GLU A 243 -4.42 1.74 -13.09
C GLU A 243 -2.99 2.28 -12.99
N TYR A 244 -1.99 1.42 -12.76
CA TYR A 244 -0.57 1.81 -12.80
C TYR A 244 -0.17 2.42 -14.16
N GLN A 245 -0.58 1.83 -15.29
CA GLN A 245 -0.27 2.38 -16.62
C GLN A 245 -0.87 3.77 -16.83
N LYS A 246 -2.13 3.99 -16.41
CA LYS A 246 -2.75 5.33 -16.46
C LYS A 246 -1.98 6.34 -15.62
N ILE A 247 -1.48 5.91 -14.46
CA ILE A 247 -0.67 6.76 -13.57
C ILE A 247 0.68 7.07 -14.21
N LEU A 248 1.33 6.08 -14.83
CA LEU A 248 2.59 6.27 -15.55
C LEU A 248 2.42 7.26 -16.69
N ASP A 249 1.41 7.08 -17.55
CA ASP A 249 1.09 8.02 -18.64
C ASP A 249 0.84 9.44 -18.09
N LYS A 250 0.15 9.55 -16.95
CA LYS A 250 -0.12 10.84 -16.30
C LYS A 250 1.17 11.51 -15.81
N LEU A 251 2.08 10.75 -15.22
CA LEU A 251 3.40 11.21 -14.78
C LEU A 251 4.26 11.65 -15.96
N GLU A 252 4.31 10.85 -17.03
CA GLU A 252 5.07 11.17 -18.25
C GLU A 252 4.59 12.47 -18.90
N ASN A 253 3.29 12.76 -18.79
CA ASN A 253 2.69 14.02 -19.23
C ASN A 253 2.86 15.19 -18.23
N GLY A 254 3.63 15.02 -17.16
CA GLY A 254 3.91 16.06 -16.16
C GLY A 254 2.72 16.47 -15.30
N LYS A 255 1.68 15.64 -15.20
CA LYS A 255 0.48 15.91 -14.40
C LYS A 255 0.65 15.40 -12.97
N GLU A 256 0.12 16.16 -12.00
CA GLU A 256 0.17 15.76 -10.59
C GLU A 256 -0.75 14.56 -10.28
N LEU A 257 -0.28 13.68 -9.40
CA LEU A 257 -1.07 12.57 -8.86
C LEU A 257 -1.89 13.04 -7.65
N SER A 258 -3.14 12.61 -7.60
CA SER A 258 -3.95 12.65 -6.40
C SER A 258 -3.43 11.67 -5.34
N ASP A 259 -3.82 11.85 -4.08
CA ASP A 259 -3.47 10.93 -2.99
C ASP A 259 -3.84 9.47 -3.31
N LYS A 260 -4.99 9.24 -3.94
CA LYS A 260 -5.47 7.90 -4.32
C LYS A 260 -4.60 7.29 -5.43
N GLU A 261 -4.28 8.06 -6.47
CA GLU A 261 -3.40 7.61 -7.54
C GLU A 261 -1.99 7.30 -7.01
N PHE A 262 -1.48 8.12 -6.09
CA PHE A 262 -0.20 7.84 -5.45
C PHE A 262 -0.21 6.56 -4.61
N GLN A 263 -1.29 6.31 -3.86
CA GLN A 263 -1.45 5.04 -3.13
C GLN A 263 -1.46 3.85 -4.07
N ILE A 264 -2.17 3.92 -5.21
CA ILE A 264 -2.18 2.85 -6.22
C ILE A 264 -0.76 2.62 -6.76
N LEU A 265 -0.02 3.69 -7.08
CA LEU A 265 1.37 3.60 -7.53
C LEU A 265 2.25 2.88 -6.52
N GLU A 266 2.16 3.28 -5.24
CA GLU A 266 2.95 2.68 -4.17
C GLU A 266 2.56 1.22 -3.94
N SER A 267 1.26 0.90 -3.92
CA SER A 267 0.80 -0.48 -3.79
C SER A 267 1.27 -1.34 -4.97
N TYR A 268 1.22 -0.84 -6.21
CA TYR A 268 1.75 -1.58 -7.37
C TYR A 268 3.24 -1.87 -7.22
N VAL A 269 4.03 -0.88 -6.82
CA VAL A 269 5.48 -1.05 -6.60
C VAL A 269 5.77 -2.03 -5.48
N HIS A 270 4.99 -1.97 -4.40
CA HIS A 270 5.12 -2.88 -3.25
C HIS A 270 4.81 -4.34 -3.61
N HIS A 271 3.82 -4.59 -4.48
CA HIS A 271 3.49 -5.95 -4.93
C HIS A 271 4.47 -6.50 -5.98
N HIS A 272 5.35 -5.66 -6.52
CA HIS A 272 6.28 -6.01 -7.59
C HIS A 272 7.71 -5.54 -7.28
N PRO A 273 8.30 -5.94 -6.14
CA PRO A 273 9.61 -5.44 -5.68
C PRO A 273 10.76 -5.82 -6.62
N GLN A 274 10.58 -6.90 -7.38
CA GLN A 274 11.56 -7.43 -8.33
C GLN A 274 11.67 -6.58 -9.62
N ILE A 275 10.69 -5.71 -9.89
CA ILE A 275 10.64 -4.93 -11.14
C ILE A 275 11.53 -3.70 -11.05
N GLN A 276 12.35 -3.47 -12.07
CA GLN A 276 13.02 -2.18 -12.25
C GLN A 276 12.04 -1.15 -12.81
N PHE A 277 11.58 -0.24 -11.95
CA PHE A 277 10.65 0.83 -12.33
C PHE A 277 11.33 1.97 -13.10
N PRO A 278 10.60 2.69 -13.97
CA PRO A 278 11.09 3.92 -14.61
C PRO A 278 11.60 4.93 -13.57
N GLN A 279 12.67 5.67 -13.91
CA GLN A 279 13.28 6.66 -13.01
C GLN A 279 12.25 7.66 -12.47
N LEU A 280 11.35 8.16 -13.33
CA LEU A 280 10.27 9.05 -12.96
C LEU A 280 9.36 8.51 -11.84
N VAL A 281 9.06 7.20 -11.87
CA VAL A 281 8.27 6.53 -10.83
C VAL A 281 9.06 6.51 -9.51
N THR A 282 10.33 6.09 -9.57
CA THR A 282 11.18 6.02 -8.37
C THR A 282 11.41 7.40 -7.72
N GLU A 283 11.59 8.44 -8.53
CA GLU A 283 11.73 9.82 -8.06
C GLU A 283 10.42 10.35 -7.47
N LYS A 284 9.27 10.03 -8.08
CA LYS A 284 7.97 10.41 -7.53
C LYS A 284 7.70 9.74 -6.18
N LEU A 285 7.99 8.45 -6.04
CA LEU A 285 7.87 7.74 -4.76
C LEU A 285 8.75 8.37 -3.68
N LYS A 286 10.03 8.64 -4.01
CA LYS A 286 10.99 9.22 -3.06
C LYS A 286 10.61 10.64 -2.62
N SER A 287 10.25 11.49 -3.58
CA SER A 287 9.85 12.88 -3.30
C SER A 287 8.57 12.93 -2.48
N GLU A 288 7.58 12.10 -2.80
CA GLU A 288 6.32 12.06 -2.07
C GLU A 288 6.50 11.48 -0.66
N ALA A 289 7.31 10.43 -0.48
CA ALA A 289 7.64 9.91 0.84
C ALA A 289 8.32 10.98 1.71
N THR A 290 9.25 11.75 1.14
CA THR A 290 9.91 12.87 1.82
C THR A 290 8.92 13.96 2.21
N ASN A 291 8.00 14.31 1.31
CA ASN A 291 6.97 15.31 1.57
C ASN A 291 5.99 14.86 2.66
N ARG A 292 5.57 13.59 2.64
CA ARG A 292 4.65 13.05 3.64
C ARG A 292 5.27 12.92 5.02
N ALA A 293 6.57 12.65 5.11
CA ALA A 293 7.32 12.67 6.37
C ALA A 293 7.66 14.09 6.88
N ASN A 294 7.35 15.15 6.13
CA ASN A 294 7.73 16.52 6.49
C ASN A 294 6.63 17.22 7.33
N PRO A 295 6.95 17.73 8.54
CA PRO A 295 5.96 18.35 9.42
C PRO A 295 5.40 19.68 8.89
N GLU A 296 6.16 20.47 8.11
CA GLU A 296 5.65 21.69 7.48
C GLU A 296 4.68 21.37 6.34
N LYS A 297 4.92 20.29 5.60
CA LYS A 297 4.00 19.81 4.57
C LYS A 297 2.72 19.24 5.15
N LEU A 298 2.80 18.54 6.28
CA LEU A 298 1.62 18.15 7.06
C LEU A 298 0.78 19.39 7.43
N LYS A 299 1.42 20.43 7.97
CA LYS A 299 0.75 21.67 8.36
C LYS A 299 0.08 22.38 7.18
N GLU A 300 0.77 22.48 6.04
CA GLU A 300 0.23 23.04 4.80
C GLU A 300 -1.02 22.27 4.32
N LYS A 301 -0.94 20.93 4.33
CA LYS A 301 -2.06 20.04 3.95
C LYS A 301 -3.26 20.23 4.88
N VAL A 302 -3.04 20.25 6.19
CA VAL A 302 -4.10 20.45 7.20
C VAL A 302 -4.78 21.81 7.04
N GLU A 303 -4.02 22.89 6.84
CA GLU A 303 -4.59 24.22 6.62
C GLU A 303 -5.42 24.31 5.34
N THR A 304 -5.00 23.59 4.29
CA THR A 304 -5.77 23.45 3.04
C THR A 304 -7.08 22.70 3.30
N ILE A 305 -7.06 21.61 4.07
CA ILE A 305 -8.26 20.85 4.44
C ILE A 305 -9.24 21.72 5.22
N LYS A 306 -8.78 22.46 6.25
CA LYS A 306 -9.63 23.36 7.06
C LYS A 306 -10.38 24.40 6.19
N LYS A 307 -9.72 24.94 5.17
CA LYS A 307 -10.25 25.95 4.25
C LYS A 307 -11.16 25.39 3.15
N SER A 308 -11.18 24.07 2.95
CA SER A 308 -11.99 23.43 1.91
C SER A 308 -13.51 23.61 2.13
N ASN A 309 -14.27 23.38 1.07
CA ASN A 309 -15.74 23.38 1.08
C ASN A 309 -16.36 22.06 1.58
N LYS A 310 -15.54 21.11 2.06
CA LYS A 310 -15.97 19.83 2.63
C LYS A 310 -16.75 20.03 3.93
N THR A 311 -17.52 19.03 4.30
CA THR A 311 -18.21 18.95 5.59
C THR A 311 -17.22 18.83 6.75
N SER A 312 -17.67 19.11 7.97
CA SER A 312 -16.90 18.96 9.21
C SER A 312 -16.29 17.57 9.33
N MET A 313 -17.13 16.55 9.12
CA MET A 313 -16.77 15.15 9.27
C MET A 313 -15.70 14.74 8.25
N GLU A 314 -15.89 15.12 6.98
CA GLU A 314 -14.89 14.88 5.93
C GLU A 314 -13.57 15.61 6.20
N LYS A 315 -13.61 16.82 6.78
CA LYS A 315 -12.40 17.54 7.16
C LYS A 315 -11.65 16.85 8.27
N VAL A 316 -12.36 16.41 9.32
CA VAL A 316 -11.75 15.66 10.42
C VAL A 316 -11.13 14.36 9.91
N ASP A 317 -11.84 13.62 9.07
CA ASP A 317 -11.31 12.38 8.47
C ASP A 317 -10.03 12.62 7.66
N LEU A 318 -10.02 13.66 6.82
CA LEU A 318 -8.84 14.03 6.04
C LEU A 318 -7.67 14.54 6.89
N ILE A 319 -7.96 15.23 8.01
CA ILE A 319 -6.93 15.64 8.98
C ILE A 319 -6.32 14.39 9.62
N VAL A 320 -7.13 13.46 10.13
CA VAL A 320 -6.64 12.21 10.72
C VAL A 320 -5.81 11.43 9.71
N LYS A 321 -6.28 11.32 8.45
CA LYS A 321 -5.53 10.65 7.38
C LYS A 321 -4.19 11.34 7.07
N ALA A 322 -4.13 12.67 7.09
CA ALA A 322 -2.87 13.39 6.89
C ALA A 322 -1.85 13.10 8.00
N TYR A 323 -2.32 12.97 9.24
CA TYR A 323 -1.47 12.58 10.37
C TYR A 323 -1.07 11.10 10.32
N GLU A 324 -1.94 10.20 9.88
CA GLU A 324 -1.60 8.79 9.64
C GLU A 324 -0.49 8.66 8.60
N ASP A 325 -0.61 9.37 7.47
CA ASP A 325 0.44 9.41 6.46
C ASP A 325 1.75 9.94 7.06
N TYR A 326 1.70 11.06 7.77
CA TYR A 326 2.90 11.61 8.42
C TYR A 326 3.59 10.60 9.35
N LEU A 327 2.82 9.92 10.20
CA LEU A 327 3.35 8.92 11.12
C LEU A 327 3.91 7.69 10.40
N PHE A 328 3.22 7.20 9.37
CA PHE A 328 3.67 6.07 8.56
C PHE A 328 4.97 6.40 7.85
N TYR A 329 5.04 7.50 7.10
CA TYR A 329 6.24 7.85 6.32
C TYR A 329 7.43 8.27 7.18
N ASN A 330 7.19 8.82 8.38
CA ASN A 330 8.27 9.11 9.33
C ASN A 330 8.82 7.84 10.02
N ASN A 331 8.11 6.70 9.92
CA ASN A 331 8.48 5.42 10.53
C ASN A 331 8.34 4.26 9.53
N ARG A 332 8.59 4.54 8.24
CA ARG A 332 8.20 3.66 7.14
C ARG A 332 8.81 2.26 7.28
N GLU A 333 10.11 2.20 7.55
CA GLU A 333 10.83 0.93 7.70
C GLU A 333 10.25 0.05 8.82
N ALA A 334 9.91 0.66 9.98
CA ALA A 334 9.30 -0.07 11.10
C ALA A 334 7.93 -0.65 10.73
N PHE A 335 7.09 0.11 10.01
CA PHE A 335 5.78 -0.36 9.58
C PHE A 335 5.83 -1.39 8.45
N GLU A 336 6.76 -1.23 7.49
CA GLU A 336 6.96 -2.20 6.41
C GLU A 336 7.47 -3.53 6.96
N GLU A 337 8.44 -3.51 7.89
CA GLU A 337 8.94 -4.72 8.54
C GLU A 337 7.87 -5.39 9.42
N TYR A 338 7.12 -4.58 10.19
CA TYR A 338 5.98 -5.08 10.96
C TYR A 338 4.96 -5.80 10.07
N TRP A 339 4.59 -5.19 8.93
CA TRP A 339 3.65 -5.80 8.01
C TRP A 339 4.21 -7.06 7.35
N ARG A 340 5.50 -7.07 6.99
CA ARG A 340 6.18 -8.24 6.44
C ARG A 340 6.11 -9.44 7.38
N ILE A 341 6.38 -9.24 8.67
CA ILE A 341 6.31 -10.31 9.69
C ILE A 341 4.86 -10.74 9.91
N ARG A 342 3.95 -9.77 10.08
CA ARG A 342 2.53 -10.04 10.34
C ARG A 342 1.82 -10.74 9.19
N SER A 343 2.07 -10.36 7.96
CA SER A 343 1.40 -10.92 6.77
C SER A 343 1.77 -12.39 6.52
N ALA A 344 2.92 -12.85 7.03
CA ALA A 344 3.31 -14.25 7.03
C ALA A 344 2.58 -15.10 8.09
N TYR A 345 1.85 -14.49 9.02
CA TYR A 345 1.16 -15.19 10.10
C TYR A 345 -0.28 -15.57 9.70
N ASN A 346 -0.55 -16.87 9.63
CA ASN A 346 -1.85 -17.42 9.21
C ASN A 346 -2.91 -17.51 10.32
N GLY A 347 -2.61 -17.01 11.53
CA GLY A 347 -3.53 -17.05 12.68
C GLY A 347 -4.31 -15.76 12.89
N LYS A 348 -5.24 -15.77 13.85
CA LYS A 348 -5.92 -14.54 14.30
C LYS A 348 -4.87 -13.59 14.89
N TRP A 349 -4.75 -12.41 14.30
CA TRP A 349 -3.86 -11.38 14.83
C TRP A 349 -4.54 -10.60 15.94
N ASP A 350 -4.06 -10.79 17.16
CA ASP A 350 -4.37 -9.94 18.30
C ASP A 350 -3.06 -9.43 18.90
N PRO A 351 -2.72 -8.13 18.71
CA PRO A 351 -1.45 -7.54 19.13
C PRO A 351 -1.17 -7.66 20.64
N TYR A 352 -2.17 -7.99 21.45
CA TYR A 352 -2.03 -8.15 22.91
C TYR A 352 -2.21 -9.60 23.38
N SER A 353 -2.29 -10.55 22.45
CA SER A 353 -2.38 -11.95 22.83
C SER A 353 -1.07 -12.45 23.46
N ASP A 354 -1.17 -13.45 24.33
CA ASP A 354 -0.01 -14.16 24.89
C ASP A 354 0.76 -14.99 23.84
N ASN A 355 0.37 -14.93 22.57
CA ASN A 355 1.06 -15.64 21.50
C ASN A 355 2.52 -15.14 21.41
N PRO A 356 3.53 -16.01 21.59
CA PRO A 356 4.93 -15.60 21.60
C PRO A 356 5.36 -14.89 20.31
N PHE A 357 4.89 -15.36 19.15
CA PHE A 357 5.21 -14.76 17.85
C PHE A 357 4.66 -13.35 17.71
N ILE A 358 3.42 -13.13 18.17
CA ILE A 358 2.80 -11.80 18.10
C ILE A 358 3.49 -10.84 19.07
N ARG A 359 3.77 -11.28 20.30
CA ARG A 359 4.50 -10.46 21.29
C ARG A 359 5.90 -10.07 20.82
N GLU A 360 6.63 -11.01 20.22
CA GLU A 360 7.95 -10.73 19.63
C GLU A 360 7.82 -9.71 18.49
N THR A 361 6.82 -9.87 17.61
CA THR A 361 6.59 -8.93 16.51
C THR A 361 6.26 -7.51 17.00
N GLU A 362 5.40 -7.37 18.01
CA GLU A 362 5.09 -6.06 18.59
C GLU A 362 6.30 -5.46 19.34
N SER A 363 7.15 -6.29 19.95
CA SER A 363 8.41 -5.83 20.56
C SER A 363 9.38 -5.29 19.52
N ILE A 364 9.56 -5.99 18.38
CA ILE A 364 10.39 -5.54 17.25
C ILE A 364 9.86 -4.20 16.71
N PHE A 365 8.54 -4.04 16.59
CA PHE A 365 7.95 -2.77 16.18
C PHE A 365 8.26 -1.65 17.19
N LEU A 366 8.02 -1.89 18.48
CA LEU A 366 8.28 -0.91 19.53
C LEU A 366 9.75 -0.47 19.54
N GLU A 367 10.70 -1.39 19.35
CA GLU A 367 12.14 -1.11 19.27
C GLU A 367 12.55 -0.30 18.04
N SER A 368 11.82 -0.43 16.93
CA SER A 368 12.16 0.21 15.64
C SER A 368 11.45 1.55 15.40
N VAL A 369 10.32 1.81 16.04
CA VAL A 369 9.55 3.04 15.84
C VAL A 369 10.22 4.25 16.52
N ASN A 370 10.25 5.39 15.84
CA ASN A 370 10.63 6.65 16.45
C ASN A 370 9.53 7.12 17.41
N ARG A 371 9.81 6.97 18.70
CA ARG A 371 8.87 7.21 19.80
C ARG A 371 8.71 8.69 20.15
N GLU A 372 9.61 9.57 19.69
CA GLU A 372 9.62 10.95 20.16
C GLU A 372 8.34 11.70 19.76
N ASN A 373 7.63 12.20 20.77
CA ASN A 373 6.54 13.18 20.66
C ASN A 373 5.19 12.66 20.14
N ILE A 374 4.88 11.36 20.18
CA ILE A 374 3.58 10.84 19.70
C ILE A 374 2.38 11.52 20.38
N ARG A 375 2.42 11.74 21.70
CA ARG A 375 1.37 12.49 22.43
C ARG A 375 1.23 13.93 21.96
N LYS A 376 2.34 14.61 21.67
CA LYS A 376 2.31 15.98 21.12
C LYS A 376 1.75 16.01 19.70
N ILE A 377 2.05 14.98 18.89
CA ILE A 377 1.50 14.84 17.54
C ILE A 377 -0.02 14.67 17.62
N VAL A 378 -0.50 13.79 18.51
CA VAL A 378 -1.94 13.56 18.73
C VAL A 378 -2.63 14.78 19.32
N ALA A 379 -2.00 15.51 20.25
CA ALA A 379 -2.51 16.78 20.77
C ALA A 379 -2.66 17.83 19.66
N ARG A 380 -1.64 18.02 18.81
CA ARG A 380 -1.71 18.93 17.66
C ARG A 380 -2.81 18.52 16.68
N MET A 381 -2.98 17.23 16.44
CA MET A 381 -4.10 16.73 15.64
C MET A 381 -5.44 17.10 16.29
N GLY A 382 -5.56 16.94 17.61
CA GLY A 382 -6.71 17.37 18.39
C GLY A 382 -7.00 18.86 18.24
N ASP A 383 -5.99 19.73 18.34
CA ASP A 383 -6.13 21.17 18.12
C ASP A 383 -6.64 21.47 16.69
N ASN A 384 -6.12 20.78 15.68
CA ASN A 384 -6.57 20.95 14.30
C ASN A 384 -8.03 20.52 14.09
N VAL A 385 -8.50 19.49 14.81
CA VAL A 385 -9.91 19.08 14.83
C VAL A 385 -10.77 20.15 15.52
N LEU A 386 -10.31 20.69 16.65
CA LEU A 386 -11.00 21.77 17.36
C LEU A 386 -11.08 23.05 16.52
N ASP A 387 -10.06 23.35 15.72
CA ASP A 387 -10.10 24.47 14.78
C ASP A 387 -11.19 24.33 13.72
N VAL A 388 -11.45 23.12 13.22
CA VAL A 388 -12.57 22.87 12.29
C VAL A 388 -13.89 23.27 12.95
N LYS A 389 -14.12 22.84 14.19
CA LYS A 389 -15.31 23.24 14.97
C LYS A 389 -15.41 24.76 15.08
N LYS A 390 -14.34 25.44 15.51
CA LYS A 390 -14.31 26.90 15.68
C LYS A 390 -14.64 27.64 14.37
N ILE A 391 -14.09 27.18 13.25
CA ILE A 391 -14.35 27.75 11.92
C ILE A 391 -15.83 27.61 11.55
N GLU A 392 -16.44 26.47 11.86
CA GLU A 392 -17.83 26.19 11.52
C GLU A 392 -18.83 26.90 12.42
N ASP A 393 -18.55 26.95 13.71
CA ASP A 393 -19.34 27.74 14.66
C ASP A 393 -19.36 29.21 14.25
N LYS A 394 -18.20 29.74 13.82
CA LYS A 394 -18.11 31.10 13.28
C LYS A 394 -18.93 31.28 12.00
N LYS A 395 -18.84 30.34 11.05
CA LYS A 395 -19.65 30.39 9.81
C LYS A 395 -21.15 30.33 10.12
N LYS A 396 -21.56 29.46 11.05
CA LYS A 396 -22.95 29.31 11.49
C LYS A 396 -23.45 30.60 12.16
N TYR A 397 -22.64 31.19 13.04
CA TYR A 397 -22.92 32.48 13.66
C TYR A 397 -23.10 33.58 12.60
N ASP A 398 -22.17 33.72 11.67
CA ASP A 398 -22.23 34.73 10.60
C ASP A 398 -23.49 34.58 9.72
N LEU A 399 -23.87 33.33 9.41
CA LEU A 399 -25.10 33.04 8.67
C LEU A 399 -26.35 33.43 9.45
N ILE A 400 -26.41 33.13 10.75
CA ILE A 400 -27.51 33.55 11.63
C ILE A 400 -27.60 35.07 11.67
N GLN A 401 -26.47 35.78 11.82
CA GLN A 401 -26.47 37.25 11.85
C GLN A 401 -26.92 37.86 10.52
N ARG A 402 -26.47 37.31 9.38
CA ARG A 402 -26.95 37.73 8.05
C ARG A 402 -28.44 37.50 7.89
N GLY A 403 -28.94 36.34 8.31
CA GLY A 403 -30.37 36.02 8.32
C GLY A 403 -31.17 37.06 9.12
N ARG A 404 -30.74 37.36 10.34
CA ARG A 404 -31.33 38.40 11.21
C ARG A 404 -31.29 39.79 10.60
N SER A 405 -30.22 40.15 9.87
CA SER A 405 -30.12 41.45 9.20
C SER A 405 -31.07 41.57 7.98
N THR A 406 -31.45 40.44 7.38
CA THR A 406 -32.28 40.38 6.17
C THR A 406 -33.77 40.26 6.49
N TRP A 407 -34.11 39.56 7.58
CA TRP A 407 -35.48 39.42 8.09
C TRP A 407 -35.71 40.31 9.32
N LYS A 408 -36.43 41.42 9.15
CA LYS A 408 -36.98 42.22 10.26
C LYS A 408 -38.50 42.06 10.27
N SER A 409 -39.03 41.22 11.15
CA SER A 409 -40.49 41.14 11.34
C SER A 409 -40.98 42.39 12.10
N PRO A 410 -42.13 42.98 11.74
CA PRO A 410 -42.72 44.08 12.51
C PRO A 410 -43.05 43.63 13.94
N GLY A 411 -42.37 44.22 14.93
CA GLY A 411 -42.57 43.92 16.37
C GLY A 411 -41.42 43.14 17.03
N ASP A 412 -40.39 42.74 16.29
CA ASP A 412 -39.23 42.04 16.85
C ASP A 412 -38.25 43.06 17.46
N ASN A 413 -38.15 43.07 18.79
CA ASN A 413 -37.34 44.00 19.58
C ASN A 413 -35.86 43.58 19.71
N GLY A 414 -35.43 42.57 18.95
CA GLY A 414 -34.01 42.18 18.85
C GLY A 414 -33.41 41.62 20.14
N LEU A 415 -34.22 41.44 21.18
CA LEU A 415 -33.88 40.83 22.45
C LEU A 415 -34.75 39.59 22.64
N VAL A 416 -34.33 38.49 22.03
CA VAL A 416 -34.62 37.17 22.59
C VAL A 416 -33.31 36.73 23.25
N ASP A 417 -33.34 36.68 24.57
CA ASP A 417 -32.28 36.10 25.41
C ASP A 417 -31.84 34.74 24.87
N ASN A 418 -30.56 34.43 25.07
CA ASN A 418 -29.89 33.18 24.69
C ASN A 418 -30.45 31.91 25.37
N ALA A 419 -31.75 31.63 25.27
CA ALA A 419 -32.35 30.45 25.87
C ALA A 419 -33.65 30.03 25.17
N ILE A 420 -33.59 29.70 23.88
CA ILE A 420 -34.42 28.59 23.39
C ILE A 420 -33.52 27.36 23.41
N ALA A 421 -33.48 26.73 24.59
CA ALA A 421 -33.18 25.32 24.69
C ALA A 421 -34.21 24.58 23.82
N VAL A 422 -33.75 23.99 22.71
CA VAL A 422 -34.49 22.91 22.08
C VAL A 422 -34.44 21.73 23.06
N GLY A 423 -35.52 21.52 23.81
CA GLY A 423 -35.82 20.27 24.51
C GLY A 423 -35.26 20.13 25.93
N SER A 424 -36.12 20.45 26.90
CA SER A 424 -36.29 19.86 28.24
C SER A 424 -35.24 18.87 28.81
N GLN A 425 -34.88 19.16 30.06
CA GLN A 425 -34.47 18.25 31.14
C GLN A 425 -34.70 16.76 30.81
N TRP A 426 -33.60 16.01 30.70
CA TRP A 426 -33.50 14.55 30.53
C TRP A 426 -33.74 13.91 29.15
N GLY A 427 -33.99 14.67 28.06
CA GLY A 427 -34.34 14.06 26.75
C GLY A 427 -33.61 14.55 25.50
N ALA A 428 -32.84 15.64 25.54
CA ALA A 428 -32.10 16.14 24.37
C ALA A 428 -30.62 16.33 24.73
N LEU A 429 -29.73 15.53 24.13
CA LEU A 429 -28.30 15.84 24.15
C LEU A 429 -28.09 17.17 23.40
N PRO A 430 -27.37 18.16 23.96
CA PRO A 430 -26.92 19.35 23.23
C PRO A 430 -26.37 18.99 21.85
N ALA A 431 -26.63 19.81 20.81
CA ALA A 431 -26.20 19.51 19.44
C ALA A 431 -24.69 19.19 19.33
N ASP A 432 -23.86 19.83 20.14
CA ASP A 432 -22.42 19.58 20.19
C ASP A 432 -22.08 18.18 20.75
N ASN A 433 -22.88 17.63 21.67
CA ASN A 433 -22.73 16.26 22.13
C ASN A 433 -23.04 15.26 21.01
N LEU A 434 -24.08 15.50 20.20
CA LEU A 434 -24.43 14.64 19.07
C LEU A 434 -23.34 14.66 18.01
N ASN A 435 -22.86 15.86 17.64
CA ASN A 435 -21.77 16.01 16.68
C ASN A 435 -20.47 15.39 17.17
N PHE A 436 -20.15 15.54 18.47
CA PHE A 436 -18.97 14.90 19.06
C PHE A 436 -19.09 13.37 19.06
N MET A 437 -20.27 12.83 19.41
CA MET A 437 -20.56 11.39 19.32
C MET A 437 -20.40 10.86 17.90
N GLU A 438 -20.86 11.61 16.89
CA GLU A 438 -20.67 11.26 15.49
C GLU A 438 -19.20 11.24 15.05
N LEU A 439 -18.30 11.98 15.73
CA LEU A 439 -16.87 11.95 15.41
C LEU A 439 -16.15 10.75 16.02
N VAL A 440 -16.58 10.28 17.20
CA VAL A 440 -15.87 9.30 18.03
C VAL A 440 -16.49 7.90 18.01
N ASN A 441 -17.71 7.75 17.48
CA ASN A 441 -18.37 6.46 17.36
C ASN A 441 -17.57 5.46 16.51
N THR A 442 -17.84 4.17 16.67
CA THR A 442 -17.14 3.12 15.92
C THR A 442 -17.24 3.34 14.40
N GLY A 443 -16.08 3.28 13.73
CA GLY A 443 -15.96 3.52 12.29
C GLY A 443 -16.02 4.99 11.87
N GLN A 444 -16.01 5.92 12.82
CA GLN A 444 -15.99 7.37 12.57
C GLN A 444 -14.57 7.95 12.63
N PRO A 445 -14.37 9.23 12.22
CA PRO A 445 -13.03 9.77 12.04
C PRO A 445 -12.07 9.66 13.23
N LEU A 446 -12.58 9.76 14.47
CA LEU A 446 -11.79 9.71 15.69
C LEU A 446 -11.77 8.33 16.38
N ASP A 447 -12.39 7.30 15.80
CA ASP A 447 -12.23 5.91 16.24
C ASP A 447 -10.88 5.35 15.79
N LEU A 448 -9.81 5.91 16.35
CA LEU A 448 -8.43 5.59 15.97
C LEU A 448 -8.11 4.10 16.09
N LYS A 449 -8.81 3.38 16.98
CA LYS A 449 -8.57 1.96 17.24
C LYS A 449 -8.84 1.09 16.02
N THR A 450 -9.94 1.36 15.32
CA THR A 450 -10.44 0.51 14.23
C THR A 450 -10.08 1.04 12.83
N ARG A 451 -9.49 2.23 12.73
CA ARG A 451 -9.07 2.83 11.45
C ARG A 451 -8.07 1.95 10.73
N VAL A 452 -8.47 1.42 9.58
CA VAL A 452 -7.57 0.71 8.67
C VAL A 452 -6.78 1.74 7.88
N TYR A 453 -5.45 1.69 7.96
CA TYR A 453 -4.61 2.65 7.25
C TYR A 453 -4.80 2.57 5.74
N ARG A 454 -4.61 1.37 5.17
CA ARG A 454 -4.76 1.06 3.74
C ARG A 454 -5.04 -0.44 3.52
N GLU A 455 -5.38 -0.84 2.30
CA GLU A 455 -5.63 -2.25 1.95
C GLU A 455 -4.35 -3.10 2.05
N ASP A 456 -3.21 -2.54 1.63
CA ASP A 456 -1.87 -3.15 1.73
C ASP A 456 -1.29 -3.07 3.15
N TYR A 457 -1.85 -2.23 4.02
CA TYR A 457 -1.51 -2.15 5.44
C TYR A 457 -2.79 -2.19 6.29
N PRO A 458 -3.45 -3.36 6.40
CA PRO A 458 -4.79 -3.52 6.98
C PRO A 458 -4.77 -3.51 8.51
N PHE A 459 -4.24 -2.43 9.07
CA PHE A 459 -4.12 -2.20 10.50
C PHE A 459 -4.15 -0.72 10.83
N SER A 460 -4.44 -0.42 12.09
CA SER A 460 -4.37 0.95 12.59
C SER A 460 -2.95 1.32 12.98
N ILE A 461 -2.51 2.46 12.46
CA ILE A 461 -1.26 3.14 12.86
C ILE A 461 -1.34 3.55 14.34
N TRP A 462 -2.53 3.92 14.81
CA TRP A 462 -2.76 4.44 16.15
C TRP A 462 -2.82 3.34 17.22
N SER A 463 -3.23 2.14 16.85
CA SER A 463 -3.39 1.00 17.76
C SER A 463 -2.10 0.21 17.98
N ARG A 464 -0.95 0.78 17.58
CA ARG A 464 0.37 0.22 17.84
C ARG A 464 0.93 0.76 19.14
N GLN A 465 1.82 0.00 19.75
CA GLN A 465 2.53 0.45 20.92
C GLN A 465 3.66 1.41 20.52
N TRP A 466 3.42 2.71 20.67
CA TRP A 466 4.39 3.77 20.35
C TRP A 466 5.39 4.02 21.48
N GLU A 467 4.99 3.77 22.72
CA GLU A 467 5.81 3.87 23.93
C GLU A 467 5.47 2.73 24.89
N GLU A 468 6.38 2.43 25.83
CA GLU A 468 6.12 1.45 26.88
C GLU A 468 4.88 1.86 27.71
N GLY A 469 3.91 0.95 27.84
CA GLY A 469 2.64 1.21 28.53
C GLY A 469 1.56 1.93 27.69
N MET A 470 1.80 2.27 26.42
CA MET A 470 0.76 2.76 25.49
C MET A 470 0.08 1.61 24.74
N GLU A 471 -0.82 0.90 25.43
CA GLU A 471 -1.56 -0.23 24.86
C GLU A 471 -2.71 0.19 23.91
N SER A 472 -3.37 -0.79 23.29
CA SER A 472 -4.25 -0.73 22.09
C SER A 472 -4.98 0.55 21.76
N ASP A 473 -5.67 1.13 22.73
CA ASP A 473 -6.61 2.24 22.58
C ASP A 473 -6.08 3.50 23.26
N TYR A 474 -4.85 3.48 23.76
CA TYR A 474 -4.27 4.58 24.50
C TYR A 474 -4.39 5.90 23.74
N LEU A 475 -3.91 5.95 22.48
CA LEU A 475 -3.96 7.17 21.68
C LEU A 475 -5.40 7.60 21.32
N GLY A 476 -6.31 6.63 21.16
CA GLY A 476 -7.74 6.90 20.92
C GLY A 476 -8.40 7.52 22.14
N ASN A 477 -8.22 6.92 23.31
CA ASN A 477 -8.75 7.38 24.60
C ASN A 477 -8.14 8.73 25.01
N TYR A 478 -6.85 8.90 24.78
CA TYR A 478 -6.15 10.17 24.98
C TYR A 478 -6.75 11.27 24.09
N LEU A 479 -6.91 11.01 22.79
CA LEU A 479 -7.49 11.98 21.86
C LEU A 479 -8.96 12.29 22.20
N PHE A 480 -9.74 11.28 22.60
CA PHE A 480 -11.12 11.46 23.06
C PHE A 480 -11.18 12.45 24.23
N GLY A 481 -10.33 12.27 25.23
CA GLY A 481 -10.24 13.19 26.37
C GLY A 481 -9.82 14.60 25.96
N TYR A 482 -8.79 14.71 25.12
CA TYR A 482 -8.24 15.99 24.65
C TYR A 482 -9.25 16.78 23.81
N VAL A 483 -9.78 16.18 22.74
CA VAL A 483 -10.76 16.81 21.85
C VAL A 483 -12.08 17.00 22.59
N GLY A 484 -12.56 16.02 23.34
CA GLY A 484 -13.81 16.12 24.09
C GLY A 484 -13.81 17.29 25.07
N LYS A 485 -12.67 17.56 25.73
CA LYS A 485 -12.54 18.69 26.64
C LYS A 485 -12.70 20.04 25.92
N GLY A 486 -12.04 20.21 24.78
CA GLY A 486 -12.14 21.45 24.00
C GLY A 486 -13.41 21.57 23.15
N TYR A 487 -14.04 20.46 22.79
CA TYR A 487 -15.22 20.43 21.92
C TYR A 487 -16.50 20.66 22.74
N LEU A 488 -16.59 20.08 23.93
CA LEU A 488 -17.80 20.12 24.77
C LEU A 488 -17.72 21.11 25.93
N GLU A 489 -16.53 21.60 26.26
CA GLU A 489 -16.27 22.49 27.41
C GLU A 489 -16.86 21.94 28.73
N SER A 490 -16.95 20.62 28.84
CA SER A 490 -17.67 19.92 29.91
C SER A 490 -16.77 19.58 31.11
N SER A 491 -17.37 19.08 32.20
CA SER A 491 -16.59 18.60 33.35
C SER A 491 -15.79 17.33 33.01
N ASP A 492 -14.66 17.11 33.68
CA ASP A 492 -13.84 15.92 33.46
C ASP A 492 -14.61 14.62 33.72
N THR A 493 -15.44 14.62 34.77
CA THR A 493 -16.33 13.50 35.12
C THR A 493 -17.34 13.21 34.02
N TYR A 494 -17.88 14.25 33.37
CA TYR A 494 -18.86 14.10 32.29
C TYR A 494 -18.27 13.34 31.09
N LEU A 495 -17.03 13.67 30.69
CA LEU A 495 -16.35 12.99 29.59
C LEU A 495 -16.07 11.51 29.89
N LYS A 496 -15.61 11.20 31.10
CA LYS A 496 -15.33 9.81 31.51
C LYS A 496 -16.59 8.95 31.58
N VAL A 497 -17.67 9.51 32.13
CA VAL A 497 -18.97 8.82 32.17
C VAL A 497 -19.53 8.65 30.74
N GLY A 498 -19.37 9.65 29.88
CA GLY A 498 -19.76 9.58 28.47
C GLY A 498 -19.04 8.47 27.70
N ALA A 499 -17.72 8.34 27.89
CA ALA A 499 -16.91 7.26 27.30
C ALA A 499 -17.37 5.87 27.77
N GLY A 500 -17.49 5.68 29.09
CA GLY A 500 -17.95 4.41 29.65
C GLY A 500 -19.37 4.05 29.20
N MET A 501 -20.27 5.03 29.04
CA MET A 501 -21.59 4.79 28.45
C MET A 501 -21.47 4.31 27.00
N ALA A 502 -20.70 5.00 26.14
CA ALA A 502 -20.52 4.59 24.75
C ALA A 502 -19.96 3.16 24.62
N GLN A 503 -19.00 2.80 25.47
CA GLN A 503 -18.43 1.45 25.54
C GLN A 503 -19.48 0.40 25.94
N GLY A 504 -20.29 0.67 26.98
CA GLY A 504 -21.36 -0.24 27.41
C GLY A 504 -22.43 -0.48 26.35
N TRP A 505 -22.74 0.54 25.54
CA TRP A 505 -23.65 0.43 24.39
C TRP A 505 -23.03 -0.37 23.24
N SER A 506 -21.75 -0.18 22.95
CA SER A 506 -21.02 -0.92 21.91
C SER A 506 -20.88 -2.41 22.25
N ASP A 507 -20.45 -2.72 23.48
CA ASP A 507 -20.23 -4.09 23.96
C ASP A 507 -21.54 -4.87 24.15
N LYS A 508 -22.70 -4.17 24.18
CA LYS A 508 -24.03 -4.72 24.53
C LYS A 508 -24.01 -5.54 25.82
N ASN A 509 -23.11 -5.22 26.74
CA ASN A 509 -22.88 -5.97 27.97
C ASN A 509 -23.11 -5.08 29.21
N PRO A 510 -24.37 -5.01 29.70
CA PRO A 510 -24.71 -4.14 30.82
C PRO A 510 -24.08 -4.57 32.15
N LEU A 511 -23.69 -5.84 32.30
CA LEU A 511 -23.02 -6.34 33.50
C LEU A 511 -21.57 -5.84 33.57
N LYS A 512 -20.84 -5.89 32.45
CA LYS A 512 -19.47 -5.36 32.34
C LYS A 512 -19.43 -3.85 32.62
N TYR A 513 -20.41 -3.11 32.10
CA TYR A 513 -20.55 -1.67 32.37
C TYR A 513 -20.75 -1.38 33.87
N LEU A 514 -21.63 -2.12 34.55
CA LEU A 514 -21.88 -1.93 35.99
C LEU A 514 -20.66 -2.32 36.84
N GLU A 515 -19.98 -3.41 36.50
CA GLU A 515 -18.74 -3.86 37.16
C GLU A 515 -17.65 -2.79 37.07
N ASN A 516 -17.48 -2.19 35.89
CA ASN A 516 -16.52 -1.11 35.67
C ASN A 516 -16.88 0.18 36.42
N ILE A 517 -18.16 0.53 36.58
CA ILE A 517 -18.57 1.65 37.43
C ILE A 517 -18.18 1.40 38.89
N ILE A 518 -18.46 0.21 39.41
CA ILE A 518 -18.19 -0.17 40.81
C ILE A 518 -16.68 -0.09 41.10
N ASN A 519 -15.85 -0.47 40.12
CA ASN A 519 -14.40 -0.42 40.22
C ASN A 519 -13.80 0.99 39.99
N GLY A 520 -14.63 2.03 39.86
CA GLY A 520 -14.16 3.41 39.66
C GLY A 520 -13.68 3.72 38.25
N ASN A 521 -13.93 2.84 37.28
CA ASN A 521 -13.57 3.01 35.86
C ASN A 521 -14.66 3.72 35.05
N TYR A 522 -15.66 4.32 35.71
CA TYR A 522 -16.74 5.09 35.07
C TYR A 522 -17.56 4.32 34.02
N GLY A 523 -17.60 2.99 34.11
CA GLY A 523 -18.28 2.12 33.15
C GLY A 523 -17.44 1.70 31.94
N ASP A 524 -16.20 2.17 31.87
CA ASP A 524 -15.23 1.88 30.81
C ASP A 524 -14.20 0.81 31.23
N ASN A 525 -13.36 0.32 30.32
CA ASN A 525 -12.37 -0.70 30.69
C ASN A 525 -11.33 -0.14 31.69
N PRO A 526 -10.76 -1.00 32.56
CA PRO A 526 -9.69 -0.57 33.46
C PRO A 526 -8.53 0.09 32.69
N GLY A 527 -8.14 1.30 33.09
CA GLY A 527 -7.08 2.08 32.43
C GLY A 527 -7.59 3.19 31.51
N ASP A 528 -8.72 3.00 30.83
CA ASP A 528 -9.25 3.96 29.84
C ASP A 528 -9.57 5.32 30.47
N ALA A 529 -10.18 5.31 31.66
CA ALA A 529 -10.48 6.52 32.42
C ALA A 529 -9.23 7.33 32.83
N LYS A 530 -8.08 6.67 32.98
CA LYS A 530 -6.80 7.32 33.25
C LYS A 530 -6.26 7.96 31.97
N THR A 531 -6.26 7.22 30.87
CA THR A 531 -5.78 7.72 29.58
C THR A 531 -6.61 8.89 29.05
N ILE A 532 -7.94 8.85 29.23
CA ILE A 532 -8.84 9.98 28.96
C ILE A 532 -8.46 11.18 29.83
N GLN A 533 -8.12 10.96 31.11
CA GLN A 533 -7.68 12.05 31.99
C GLN A 533 -6.36 12.66 31.53
N ASP A 534 -5.43 11.86 31.03
CA ASP A 534 -4.15 12.36 30.50
C ASP A 534 -4.39 13.32 29.34
N GLY A 535 -5.28 12.98 28.39
CA GLY A 535 -5.69 13.89 27.31
C GLY A 535 -6.37 15.16 27.81
N ILE A 536 -7.25 15.06 28.81
CA ILE A 536 -7.91 16.22 29.42
C ILE A 536 -6.88 17.16 30.08
N ASN A 537 -5.90 16.58 30.77
CA ASN A 537 -4.85 17.35 31.46
C ASN A 537 -3.97 18.10 30.45
N ASP A 538 -3.51 17.41 29.40
CA ASP A 538 -2.66 18.01 28.36
C ASP A 538 -3.40 19.12 27.59
N TYR A 539 -4.71 18.97 27.36
CA TYR A 539 -5.53 20.04 26.79
C TYR A 539 -5.57 21.28 27.70
N LYS A 540 -5.79 21.08 29.01
CA LYS A 540 -5.83 22.19 29.98
C LYS A 540 -4.48 22.88 30.09
N GLU A 541 -3.38 22.14 30.06
CA GLU A 541 -2.04 22.73 30.10
C GLU A 541 -1.73 23.55 28.85
N SER A 542 -2.16 23.08 27.68
CA SER A 542 -1.94 23.77 26.40
C SER A 542 -2.80 25.03 26.21
N ASN A 543 -3.90 25.16 26.96
CA ASN A 543 -4.88 26.25 26.85
C ASN A 543 -5.01 27.09 28.14
N LYS A 544 -3.98 27.09 28.99
CA LYS A 544 -3.88 27.89 30.22
C LYS A 544 -3.56 29.36 29.98
#